data_AF-A0A1Q3CBB1-F1
#
_entry.id   AF-A0A1Q3CBB1-F1
#
_cell.length_a   1.000
_cell.length_b   1.000
_cell.length_c   1.000
_cell.angle_alpha   90.00
_cell.angle_beta   90.00
_cell.angle_gamma   90.00
#
_symmetry.space_group_name_H-M   'P 1'
#
loop_
_entity.id
_entity.type
_entity.pdbx_description
1 polymer ?
#
loop_
_entity_poly.entity_id
_entity_poly.type
_entity_poly.pdbx_seq_one_letter_code
_entity_poly.pdbx_strand_id
1 'polypeptide(L)'
;LIRQIKNYAKEIPCLHLASPLAFKGVETDGSDIRYGGILKQLIDNKEQLVQYTSGTCNNAQRNYATIKKEILAIVLCVKKFQSDLKTTMASKPKNTFKTKQSYSQTSHNTRLLPQTITTIPNEKSLIPVPAKPLTTIYANIVKGEKPTSSQAIITQKYNKPTNKHIQGDYSEFLLTIELEFQRNCQTPLEIAQRVFHNGWNFDSTHPFKTQIFYEYILVDTDSIKISLKTDLKNPFLTTHTSVSKKIITIPEWGQSPHSYRYFSSSFDPPTYNYFDYMDAAFLFQNIENKHSWFFCFDKTFNNNKILPYWFIDWWLFYGPHDAILPNSITDALVTFSNHIEKNPLCPTIITFFIHCRLSWIMYWDYSICQPTPNHLPALYNFFLTKWWNNY
;
A
#
# COMPACT_ATOMS: atom_id res chain seq x y z
N LEU A 1 13.03 6.01 56.96
CA LEU A 1 13.22 6.22 55.50
C LEU A 1 14.01 5.09 54.81
N ILE A 2 15.32 4.91 55.02
CA ILE A 2 16.13 3.90 54.30
C ILE A 2 15.58 2.47 54.45
N ARG A 3 15.16 2.08 55.66
CA ARG A 3 14.56 0.75 55.93
C ARG A 3 13.21 0.57 55.21
N GLN A 4 12.42 1.63 55.06
CA GLN A 4 11.14 1.59 54.33
C GLN A 4 11.40 1.45 52.82
N ILE A 5 12.36 2.20 52.26
CA ILE A 5 12.76 2.09 50.84
C ILE A 5 13.24 0.67 50.53
N LYS A 6 14.05 0.07 51.41
CA LYS A 6 14.52 -1.32 51.24
C LYS A 6 13.39 -2.35 51.29
N ASN A 7 12.33 -2.10 52.06
CA ASN A 7 11.16 -2.99 52.10
C ASN A 7 10.34 -2.84 50.82
N TYR A 8 10.03 -1.61 50.40
CA TYR A 8 9.32 -1.37 49.13
C TYR A 8 10.06 -1.90 47.92
N ALA A 9 11.40 -1.81 47.89
CA ALA A 9 12.22 -2.32 46.80
C ALA A 9 12.05 -3.84 46.55
N LYS A 10 11.65 -4.61 47.58
CA LYS A 10 11.38 -6.05 47.45
C LYS A 10 10.03 -6.36 46.78
N GLU A 11 9.12 -5.39 46.77
CA GLU A 11 7.76 -5.51 46.23
C GLU A 11 7.62 -4.84 44.86
N ILE A 12 8.68 -4.20 44.34
CA ILE A 12 8.64 -3.55 43.03
C ILE A 12 8.45 -4.63 41.95
N PRO A 13 7.38 -4.56 41.13
CA PRO A 13 7.16 -5.51 40.06
C PRO A 13 8.31 -5.45 39.05
N CYS A 14 8.69 -6.61 38.52
CA CYS A 14 9.72 -6.69 37.49
C CYS A 14 9.30 -5.91 36.24
N LEU A 15 10.21 -5.06 35.75
CA LEU A 15 10.01 -4.34 34.50
C LEU A 15 10.19 -5.30 33.32
N HIS A 16 9.34 -5.13 32.33
CA HIS A 16 9.39 -5.86 31.07
C HIS A 16 10.14 -5.04 30.03
N LEU A 17 10.78 -5.73 29.08
CA LEU A 17 11.38 -5.07 27.94
C LEU A 17 10.30 -4.44 27.06
N ALA A 18 10.52 -3.18 26.68
CA ALA A 18 9.62 -2.46 25.78
C ALA A 18 9.53 -3.19 24.43
N SER A 19 8.33 -3.64 24.07
CA SER A 19 8.07 -4.19 22.74
C SER A 19 7.75 -3.06 21.77
N PRO A 20 8.42 -2.99 20.61
CA PRO A 20 8.13 -1.96 19.61
C PRO A 20 6.75 -2.10 18.96
N LEU A 21 6.11 -3.28 19.08
CA LEU A 21 4.85 -3.62 18.41
C LEU A 21 3.66 -3.73 19.37
N ALA A 22 3.90 -3.71 20.68
CA ALA A 22 2.83 -3.76 21.68
C ALA A 22 2.14 -2.40 21.81
N PHE A 23 0.82 -2.43 22.02
CA PHE A 23 0.07 -1.25 22.44
C PHE A 23 0.62 -0.74 23.77
N LYS A 24 0.99 0.54 23.82
CA LYS A 24 1.57 1.16 25.03
C LYS A 24 0.57 2.12 25.65
N GLY A 25 0.38 1.99 26.96
CA GLY A 25 -0.38 2.93 27.78
C GLY A 25 0.57 3.75 28.64
N VAL A 26 0.32 5.06 28.72
CA VAL A 26 0.99 5.92 29.70
C VAL A 26 -0.05 6.37 30.71
N GLU A 27 0.16 6.02 31.97
CA GLU A 27 -0.61 6.55 33.09
C GLU A 27 0.24 7.60 33.80
N THR A 28 -0.36 8.74 34.13
CA THR A 28 0.34 9.85 34.77
C THR A 28 -0.46 10.38 35.95
N ASP A 29 0.25 10.95 36.90
CA ASP A 29 -0.33 11.61 38.06
C ASP A 29 0.47 12.87 38.40
N GLY A 30 -0.24 13.96 38.71
CA GLY A 30 0.31 15.27 39.00
C GLY A 30 -0.09 15.78 40.38
N SER A 31 0.89 16.03 41.25
CA SER A 31 0.66 16.68 42.55
C SER A 31 1.22 18.09 42.58
N ASP A 32 0.94 18.82 43.66
CA ASP A 32 1.48 20.17 43.89
C ASP A 32 3.01 20.22 43.92
N ILE A 33 3.66 19.10 44.26
CA ILE A 33 5.11 19.07 44.52
C ILE A 33 5.85 18.20 43.50
N ARG A 34 5.19 17.18 42.93
CA ARG A 34 5.81 16.16 42.09
C ARG A 34 4.87 15.70 40.98
N TYR A 35 5.44 15.14 39.94
CA TYR A 35 4.72 14.37 38.93
C TYR A 35 5.28 12.96 38.86
N GLY A 36 4.44 12.02 38.45
CA GLY A 36 4.79 10.63 38.23
C GLY A 36 4.12 10.09 36.97
N GLY A 37 4.71 9.04 36.41
CA GLY A 37 4.05 8.30 35.35
C GLY A 37 4.65 6.93 35.16
N ILE A 38 3.85 6.04 34.59
CA ILE A 38 4.22 4.68 34.25
C ILE A 38 3.92 4.39 32.80
N LEU A 39 4.86 3.69 32.17
CA LEU A 39 4.70 3.13 30.84
C LEU A 39 4.32 1.66 31.01
N LYS A 40 3.17 1.29 30.47
CA LYS A 40 2.68 -0.08 30.38
C LYS A 40 2.60 -0.50 28.93
N GLN A 41 2.63 -1.80 28.68
CA GLN A 41 2.36 -2.41 27.38
C GLN A 41 1.36 -3.55 27.53
N LEU A 42 0.55 -3.77 26.50
CA LEU A 42 -0.39 -4.89 26.43
C LEU A 42 0.19 -5.98 25.53
N ILE A 43 0.54 -7.13 26.11
CA ILE A 43 1.01 -8.32 25.39
C ILE A 43 0.21 -9.52 25.89
N ASP A 44 -0.35 -10.31 24.96
CA ASP A 44 -1.21 -11.48 25.27
C ASP A 44 -2.35 -11.14 26.27
N ASN A 45 -2.98 -9.97 26.08
CA ASN A 45 -4.01 -9.41 26.97
C ASN A 45 -3.59 -9.22 28.44
N LYS A 46 -2.28 -9.13 28.72
CA LYS A 46 -1.74 -8.82 30.05
C LYS A 46 -1.02 -7.48 30.05
N GLU A 47 -1.34 -6.64 31.04
CA GLU A 47 -0.61 -5.40 31.28
C GLU A 47 0.78 -5.73 31.85
N GLN A 48 1.80 -5.33 31.11
CA GLN A 48 3.18 -5.45 31.51
C GLN A 48 3.75 -4.06 31.74
N LEU A 49 4.33 -3.86 32.92
CA LEU A 49 4.97 -2.61 33.27
C LEU A 49 6.36 -2.53 32.63
N VAL A 50 6.65 -1.43 31.94
CA VAL A 50 7.88 -1.24 31.16
C VAL A 50 8.83 -0.26 31.83
N GLN A 51 8.32 0.88 32.30
CA GLN A 51 9.17 1.93 32.87
C GLN A 51 8.40 2.83 33.85
N TYR A 52 9.11 3.35 34.86
CA TYR A 52 8.65 4.42 35.73
C TYR A 52 9.36 5.74 35.40
N THR A 53 8.65 6.85 35.58
CA THR A 53 9.25 8.17 35.67
C THR A 53 8.64 8.96 36.81
N SER A 54 9.44 9.83 37.43
CA SER A 54 8.95 10.81 38.39
C SER A 54 9.87 12.02 38.41
N GLY A 55 9.35 13.15 38.85
CA GLY A 55 10.13 14.38 39.02
C GLY A 55 9.47 15.36 39.96
N THR A 56 10.21 16.40 40.33
CA THR A 56 9.75 17.46 41.22
C THR A 56 9.37 18.71 40.44
N CYS A 57 8.25 19.34 40.82
CA CYS A 57 7.80 20.60 40.26
C CYS A 57 8.66 21.77 40.78
N ASN A 58 9.10 22.64 39.87
CA ASN A 58 9.80 23.88 40.20
C ASN A 58 8.83 24.96 40.73
N ASN A 59 9.35 26.06 41.28
CA ASN A 59 8.54 27.09 41.94
C ASN A 59 7.40 27.64 41.06
N ALA A 60 7.63 27.80 39.75
CA ALA A 60 6.59 28.27 38.83
C ALA A 60 5.50 27.20 38.60
N GLN A 61 5.90 25.93 38.45
CA GLN A 61 4.99 24.81 38.21
C GLN A 61 4.10 24.50 39.42
N ARG A 62 4.59 24.73 40.65
CA ARG A 62 3.81 24.54 41.88
C ARG A 62 2.60 25.48 41.95
N ASN A 63 2.69 26.65 41.31
CA ASN A 63 1.62 27.65 41.27
C ASN A 63 0.60 27.39 40.16
N TYR A 64 0.75 26.33 39.36
CA TYR A 64 -0.23 25.97 38.35
C TYR A 64 -1.52 25.45 38.99
N ALA A 65 -2.66 25.72 38.35
CA ALA A 65 -3.92 25.09 38.71
C ALA A 65 -3.83 23.56 38.52
N THR A 66 -4.63 22.79 39.26
CA THR A 66 -4.60 21.32 39.26
C THR A 66 -4.65 20.73 37.84
N ILE A 67 -5.55 21.21 36.99
CA ILE A 67 -5.64 20.74 35.59
C ILE A 67 -4.35 20.99 34.79
N LYS A 68 -3.67 22.12 35.02
CA LYS A 68 -2.39 22.44 34.36
C LYS A 68 -1.27 21.55 34.88
N LYS A 69 -1.33 21.11 36.13
CA LYS A 69 -0.36 20.17 36.71
C LYS A 69 -0.52 18.77 36.11
N GLU A 70 -1.75 18.30 35.93
CA GLU A 70 -2.03 17.04 35.24
C GLU A 70 -1.54 17.06 33.79
N ILE A 71 -1.86 18.12 33.04
CA ILE A 71 -1.38 18.28 31.66
C ILE A 71 0.15 18.33 31.61
N LEU A 72 0.78 19.03 32.56
CA LEU A 72 2.23 19.07 32.65
C LEU A 72 2.83 17.68 32.95
N ALA A 73 2.22 16.89 33.84
CA ALA A 73 2.62 15.53 34.13
C ALA A 73 2.55 14.65 32.86
N ILE A 74 1.47 14.75 32.08
CA ILE A 74 1.32 14.08 30.79
C ILE A 74 2.47 14.45 29.85
N VAL A 75 2.71 15.75 29.62
CA VAL A 75 3.74 16.25 28.70
C VAL A 75 5.13 15.77 29.13
N LEU A 76 5.46 15.87 30.42
CA LEU A 76 6.77 15.47 30.94
C LEU A 76 6.98 13.96 30.86
N CYS A 77 5.96 13.16 31.18
CA CYS A 77 6.04 11.70 31.09
C CYS A 77 6.15 11.24 29.63
N VAL A 78 5.33 11.76 28.72
CA VAL A 78 5.41 11.44 27.27
C VAL A 78 6.77 11.83 26.70
N LYS A 79 7.30 13.01 27.07
CA LYS A 79 8.65 13.42 26.66
C LYS A 79 9.74 12.48 27.20
N LYS A 80 9.59 11.97 28.42
CA LYS A 80 10.53 11.01 29.01
C LYS A 80 10.47 9.65 28.33
N PHE A 81 9.27 9.14 28.07
CA PHE A 81 9.05 7.85 27.42
C PHE A 81 9.16 7.92 25.90
N GLN A 82 9.60 9.05 25.34
CA GLN A 82 9.59 9.31 23.92
C GLN A 82 10.38 8.26 23.12
N SER A 83 11.46 7.68 23.66
CA SER A 83 12.22 6.60 23.00
C SER A 83 11.41 5.33 22.81
N ASP A 84 10.57 5.00 23.79
CA ASP A 84 9.82 3.75 23.87
C ASP A 84 8.42 3.88 23.24
N LEU A 85 7.87 5.12 23.29
CA LEU A 85 6.66 5.52 22.59
C LEU A 85 6.89 5.75 21.10
N LYS A 86 8.06 6.29 20.73
CA LYS A 86 8.49 6.25 19.34
C LYS A 86 8.72 4.78 19.02
N THR A 87 7.89 4.23 18.15
CA THR A 87 8.27 3.05 17.39
C THR A 87 9.53 3.43 16.63
N THR A 88 10.69 3.20 17.24
CA THR A 88 11.94 3.15 16.52
C THR A 88 11.78 1.91 15.66
N MET A 89 11.24 2.10 14.46
CA MET A 89 11.65 1.27 13.34
C MET A 89 13.18 1.28 13.41
N ALA A 90 13.73 0.16 13.86
CA ALA A 90 15.16 -0.02 14.01
C ALA A 90 15.80 0.38 12.69
N SER A 91 16.53 1.51 12.67
CA SER A 91 16.99 2.16 11.44
C SER A 91 15.86 2.45 10.44
N LYS A 92 16.11 3.26 9.40
CA LYS A 92 15.34 3.08 8.16
C LYS A 92 15.26 1.58 7.92
N PRO A 93 14.09 0.97 7.63
CA PRO A 93 14.14 -0.34 7.03
C PRO A 93 15.06 -0.16 5.83
N LYS A 94 16.23 -0.83 5.84
CA LYS A 94 16.71 -1.41 4.59
C LYS A 94 15.50 -2.18 4.12
N ASN A 95 14.72 -1.58 3.21
CA ASN A 95 13.46 -2.13 2.73
C ASN A 95 13.80 -3.45 2.09
N THR A 96 13.74 -4.47 2.92
CA THR A 96 13.79 -5.87 2.57
C THR A 96 12.34 -6.26 2.73
N PHE A 97 11.54 -6.02 1.71
CA PHE A 97 10.17 -6.55 1.61
C PHE A 97 10.19 -7.87 0.85
N LYS A 98 9.29 -8.83 1.09
CA LYS A 98 8.86 -9.52 2.32
C LYS A 98 7.91 -10.64 1.81
N THR A 99 8.30 -11.92 1.96
CA THR A 99 7.49 -13.13 1.60
C THR A 99 6.25 -13.28 2.51
N LYS A 100 5.34 -14.24 2.24
CA LYS A 100 4.19 -14.56 3.15
C LYS A 100 4.58 -14.57 4.63
N GLN A 101 5.77 -15.09 4.94
CA GLN A 101 6.36 -15.20 6.28
C GLN A 101 6.67 -13.89 7.00
N SER A 102 6.66 -12.76 6.30
CA SER A 102 7.20 -11.53 6.83
C SER A 102 6.17 -10.43 7.06
N TYR A 103 4.96 -10.63 6.52
CA TYR A 103 3.73 -10.13 7.12
C TYR A 103 3.42 -10.86 8.46
N SER A 104 3.88 -12.12 8.63
CA SER A 104 3.77 -12.88 9.89
C SER A 104 4.70 -12.39 11.02
N GLN A 105 5.84 -11.79 10.66
CA GLN A 105 6.96 -11.51 11.59
C GLN A 105 6.80 -10.25 12.46
N THR A 106 5.64 -9.60 12.47
CA THR A 106 5.28 -8.69 13.57
C THR A 106 4.91 -9.46 14.85
N SER A 107 4.99 -10.80 14.83
CA SER A 107 4.97 -11.65 16.02
C SER A 107 6.16 -12.63 15.98
N HIS A 108 6.92 -12.70 17.09
CA HIS A 108 8.08 -13.56 17.35
C HIS A 108 9.46 -13.10 16.83
N ASN A 109 10.23 -12.47 17.71
CA ASN A 109 11.69 -12.58 17.75
C ASN A 109 12.11 -13.14 19.11
N THR A 110 12.06 -14.46 19.26
CA THR A 110 12.77 -15.17 20.32
C THR A 110 14.20 -15.41 19.85
N ARG A 111 15.15 -14.71 20.46
CA ARG A 111 16.57 -14.77 20.13
C ARG A 111 17.20 -16.00 20.79
N LEU A 112 17.58 -17.01 20.01
CA LEU A 112 18.63 -17.96 20.40
C LEU A 112 20.00 -17.39 20.03
N LEU A 113 20.98 -17.57 20.91
CA LEU A 113 22.36 -17.13 20.76
C LEU A 113 23.12 -17.90 19.66
N PRO A 114 24.15 -17.31 19.02
CA PRO A 114 24.85 -17.91 17.88
C PRO A 114 26.03 -18.79 18.30
N GLN A 115 26.27 -19.88 17.56
CA GLN A 115 27.54 -20.59 17.54
C GLN A 115 28.17 -20.55 16.14
N THR A 116 29.33 -19.89 16.11
CA THR A 116 30.60 -20.16 15.40
C THR A 116 30.63 -20.53 13.90
N ILE A 117 31.47 -19.74 13.21
CA ILE A 117 32.07 -19.82 11.87
C ILE A 117 32.52 -21.22 11.43
N THR A 118 32.24 -21.64 10.19
CA THR A 118 33.28 -22.09 9.21
C THR A 118 32.78 -22.31 7.77
N THR A 119 33.59 -21.81 6.82
CA THR A 119 33.89 -22.26 5.45
C THR A 119 32.84 -22.20 4.32
N ILE A 120 33.20 -21.39 3.31
CA ILE A 120 32.76 -21.39 1.89
C ILE A 120 33.29 -22.67 1.21
N PRO A 121 32.62 -23.20 0.15
CA PRO A 121 33.17 -23.00 -1.20
C PRO A 121 32.15 -22.76 -2.34
N ASN A 122 32.51 -21.79 -3.19
CA ASN A 122 32.42 -21.66 -4.65
C ASN A 122 31.17 -22.02 -5.48
N GLU A 123 30.71 -20.95 -6.16
CA GLU A 123 30.28 -20.80 -7.56
C GLU A 123 30.33 -22.02 -8.50
N LYS A 124 29.19 -22.25 -9.17
CA LYS A 124 29.17 -22.55 -10.61
C LYS A 124 28.20 -21.61 -11.32
N SER A 125 28.81 -20.80 -12.18
CA SER A 125 28.27 -20.04 -13.30
C SER A 125 27.12 -20.74 -14.03
N LEU A 126 25.99 -20.03 -14.21
CA LEU A 126 25.06 -20.26 -15.30
C LEU A 126 24.85 -18.94 -16.05
N ILE A 127 25.24 -19.00 -17.32
CA ILE A 127 25.30 -17.93 -18.32
C ILE A 127 23.89 -17.38 -18.61
N PRO A 128 23.72 -16.05 -18.83
CA PRO A 128 22.45 -15.51 -19.32
C PRO A 128 22.21 -15.97 -20.77
N VAL A 129 21.11 -16.69 -21.00
CA VAL A 129 20.62 -16.94 -22.36
C VAL A 129 20.03 -15.63 -22.90
N PRO A 130 20.43 -15.15 -24.09
CA PRO A 130 19.91 -13.91 -24.64
C PRO A 130 18.42 -14.07 -24.98
N ALA A 131 17.59 -13.17 -24.43
CA ALA A 131 16.17 -13.09 -24.74
C ALA A 131 15.96 -12.70 -26.21
N LYS A 132 15.10 -13.46 -26.91
CA LYS A 132 14.73 -13.14 -28.30
C LYS A 132 13.80 -11.91 -28.33
N PRO A 133 14.00 -10.97 -29.26
CA PRO A 133 13.15 -9.79 -29.40
C PRO A 133 11.71 -10.16 -29.79
N LEU A 134 10.74 -9.42 -29.23
CA LEU A 134 9.27 -9.57 -29.39
C LEU A 134 8.80 -9.64 -30.85
N THR A 135 9.59 -9.14 -31.81
CA THR A 135 9.35 -9.26 -33.26
C THR A 135 9.34 -10.72 -33.75
N THR A 136 10.02 -11.63 -33.05
CA THR A 136 10.11 -13.05 -33.43
C THR A 136 8.84 -13.84 -33.05
N ILE A 137 8.09 -13.38 -32.03
CA ILE A 137 6.89 -14.07 -31.56
C ILE A 137 5.72 -13.86 -32.55
N TYR A 138 5.65 -12.69 -33.19
CA TYR A 138 4.61 -12.37 -34.17
C TYR A 138 4.91 -12.85 -35.60
N ALA A 139 6.19 -13.07 -35.96
CA ALA A 139 6.56 -13.59 -37.28
C ALA A 139 6.06 -15.03 -37.54
N ASN A 140 5.76 -15.79 -36.48
CA ASN A 140 5.27 -17.16 -36.59
C ASN A 140 3.76 -17.23 -36.92
N ILE A 141 3.02 -16.12 -36.80
CA ILE A 141 1.58 -16.05 -37.11
C ILE A 141 1.35 -15.80 -38.61
N VAL A 142 2.33 -15.22 -39.33
CA VAL A 142 2.20 -14.83 -40.75
C VAL A 142 2.66 -15.93 -41.72
N LYS A 143 3.08 -17.10 -41.23
CA LYS A 143 3.39 -18.26 -42.09
C LYS A 143 2.14 -19.12 -42.33
N GLY A 144 1.19 -18.53 -43.02
CA GLY A 144 -0.03 -19.19 -43.50
C GLY A 144 -0.67 -18.33 -44.58
N GLU A 145 -0.28 -18.61 -45.83
CA GLU A 145 -0.93 -18.21 -47.08
C GLU A 145 -0.84 -16.73 -47.54
N LYS A 146 -0.35 -16.56 -48.78
CA LYS A 146 -0.49 -15.35 -49.59
C LYS A 146 -1.93 -15.28 -50.12
N PRO A 147 -2.51 -14.09 -50.30
CA PRO A 147 -2.51 -13.56 -51.67
C PRO A 147 -2.23 -12.07 -51.80
N THR A 148 -1.82 -11.76 -53.02
CA THR A 148 -1.48 -10.48 -53.65
C THR A 148 -2.71 -9.59 -53.84
N SER A 149 -2.68 -8.33 -53.42
CA SER A 149 -3.08 -7.17 -54.25
C SER A 149 -2.87 -5.87 -53.49
N SER A 150 -2.07 -5.01 -54.12
CA SER A 150 -1.71 -3.65 -53.70
C SER A 150 -2.90 -2.71 -53.74
N GLN A 151 -3.14 -1.91 -52.69
CA GLN A 151 -3.80 -0.61 -52.84
C GLN A 151 -3.42 0.38 -51.72
N ALA A 152 -2.93 1.52 -52.20
CA ALA A 152 -2.50 2.79 -51.61
C ALA A 152 -2.67 3.04 -50.09
N ILE A 153 -1.53 3.24 -49.43
CA ILE A 153 -1.37 3.83 -48.11
C ILE A 153 -1.74 5.32 -48.18
N ILE A 154 -2.84 5.72 -47.54
CA ILE A 154 -3.05 7.13 -47.16
C ILE A 154 -2.16 7.40 -45.97
N THR A 155 -1.02 8.04 -46.23
CA THR A 155 -0.10 8.53 -45.20
C THR A 155 -0.75 9.68 -44.43
N GLN A 156 -1.52 9.38 -43.39
CA GLN A 156 -1.73 10.37 -42.33
C GLN A 156 -0.42 10.51 -41.56
N LYS A 157 0.02 11.74 -41.33
CA LYS A 157 1.20 12.03 -40.50
C LYS A 157 0.85 11.65 -39.06
N TYR A 158 1.27 10.46 -38.64
CA TYR A 158 1.04 9.93 -37.30
C TYR A 158 2.01 10.54 -36.29
N ASN A 159 1.47 11.17 -35.26
CA ASN A 159 2.25 11.76 -34.17
C ASN A 159 2.94 10.68 -33.32
N LYS A 160 4.16 10.98 -32.88
CA LYS A 160 5.03 10.15 -32.02
C LYS A 160 4.30 9.60 -30.77
N PRO A 161 4.67 8.41 -30.27
CA PRO A 161 4.13 7.87 -29.02
C PRO A 161 4.51 8.80 -27.85
N THR A 162 3.51 9.22 -27.09
CA THR A 162 3.67 10.08 -25.92
C THR A 162 4.25 9.29 -24.77
N ASN A 163 5.52 9.55 -24.41
CA ASN A 163 6.11 9.15 -23.12
C ASN A 163 5.42 9.77 -21.88
N LYS A 164 4.24 10.37 -22.07
CA LYS A 164 3.48 11.14 -21.09
C LYS A 164 2.39 10.26 -20.49
N HIS A 165 2.08 10.52 -19.23
CA HIS A 165 0.89 9.96 -18.61
C HIS A 165 -0.35 10.55 -19.28
N ILE A 166 -1.34 9.70 -19.56
CA ILE A 166 -2.65 10.07 -20.10
C ILE A 166 -3.64 9.92 -18.96
N GLN A 167 -4.38 10.99 -18.67
CA GLN A 167 -5.43 10.99 -17.67
C GLN A 167 -6.63 10.18 -18.19
N GLY A 168 -7.20 9.34 -17.33
CA GLY A 168 -8.43 8.61 -17.61
C GLY A 168 -9.66 9.52 -17.60
N ASP A 169 -10.76 9.04 -18.16
CA ASP A 169 -12.00 9.83 -18.29
C ASP A 169 -12.76 10.00 -16.97
N TYR A 170 -12.42 9.19 -15.97
CA TYR A 170 -13.09 9.15 -14.68
C TYR A 170 -12.25 9.79 -13.57
N SER A 171 -12.97 10.43 -12.64
CA SER A 171 -12.43 10.96 -11.39
C SER A 171 -13.32 10.46 -10.25
N GLU A 172 -12.72 10.07 -9.13
CA GLU A 172 -13.46 9.61 -7.96
C GLU A 172 -13.72 10.80 -7.04
N PHE A 173 -14.99 10.99 -6.68
CA PHE A 173 -15.35 11.95 -5.64
C PHE A 173 -14.82 11.46 -4.29
N LEU A 174 -14.12 12.32 -3.57
CA LEU A 174 -13.62 11.99 -2.24
C LEU A 174 -14.46 12.67 -1.15
N LEU A 175 -14.60 13.99 -1.22
CA LEU A 175 -15.37 14.76 -0.24
C LEU A 175 -15.71 16.16 -0.73
N THR A 176 -16.76 16.73 -0.17
CA THR A 176 -17.09 18.15 -0.30
C THR A 176 -16.15 18.99 0.55
N ILE A 177 -15.54 20.02 -0.03
CA ILE A 177 -14.57 20.88 0.64
C ILE A 177 -15.33 21.89 1.49
N GLU A 178 -15.23 21.75 2.80
CA GLU A 178 -15.78 22.71 3.75
C GLU A 178 -15.04 24.06 3.71
N LEU A 179 -15.75 25.13 4.06
CA LEU A 179 -15.26 26.51 4.07
C LEU A 179 -13.96 26.70 4.87
N GLU A 180 -13.77 25.92 5.93
CA GLU A 180 -12.55 25.95 6.75
C GLU A 180 -11.31 25.45 6.00
N PHE A 181 -11.45 24.41 5.19
CA PHE A 181 -10.36 23.88 4.37
C PHE A 181 -10.03 24.83 3.24
N GLN A 182 -11.05 25.46 2.63
CA GLN A 182 -10.85 26.47 1.59
C GLN A 182 -10.04 27.69 2.09
N ARG A 183 -10.15 28.03 3.38
CA ARG A 183 -9.40 29.15 3.98
C ARG A 183 -7.98 28.77 4.41
N ASN A 184 -7.79 27.53 4.87
CA ASN A 184 -6.58 27.10 5.56
C ASN A 184 -5.66 26.17 4.75
N CYS A 185 -6.12 25.69 3.59
CA CYS A 185 -5.35 24.80 2.73
C CYS A 185 -5.07 25.47 1.37
N GLN A 186 -3.84 25.35 0.89
CA GLN A 186 -3.40 25.96 -0.37
C GLN A 186 -3.38 24.95 -1.52
N THR A 187 -3.32 23.66 -1.20
CA THR A 187 -3.25 22.58 -2.20
C THR A 187 -4.30 21.50 -1.95
N PRO A 188 -4.76 20.78 -2.99
CA PRO A 188 -5.66 19.63 -2.81
C PRO A 188 -5.08 18.56 -1.87
N LEU A 189 -3.76 18.36 -1.92
CA LEU A 189 -3.02 17.44 -1.07
C LEU A 189 -3.10 17.83 0.41
N GLU A 190 -3.02 19.12 0.75
CA GLU A 190 -3.16 19.59 2.12
C GLU A 190 -4.57 19.37 2.70
N ILE A 191 -5.59 19.42 1.84
CA ILE A 191 -6.97 19.08 2.25
C ILE A 191 -7.02 17.59 2.56
N ALA A 192 -6.53 16.75 1.65
CA ALA A 192 -6.49 15.31 1.85
C ALA A 192 -5.75 14.90 3.12
N GLN A 193 -4.57 15.47 3.38
CA GLN A 193 -3.76 15.18 4.57
C GLN A 193 -4.41 15.59 5.90
N ARG A 194 -5.36 16.52 5.86
CA ARG A 194 -6.12 16.95 7.05
C ARG A 194 -7.37 16.12 7.29
N VAL A 195 -8.00 15.62 6.22
CA VAL A 195 -9.23 14.83 6.31
C VAL A 195 -8.93 13.35 6.53
N PHE A 196 -7.98 12.79 5.78
CA PHE A 196 -7.64 11.39 5.88
C PHE A 196 -6.59 11.14 6.97
N HIS A 197 -6.59 9.92 7.51
CA HIS A 197 -5.54 9.48 8.42
C HIS A 197 -4.15 9.55 7.76
N ASN A 198 -3.10 9.76 8.56
CA ASN A 198 -1.75 9.86 8.02
C ASN A 198 -1.35 8.57 7.27
N GLY A 199 -0.98 8.69 6.00
CA GLY A 199 -0.70 7.57 5.11
C GLY A 199 -1.94 6.93 4.48
N TRP A 200 -3.11 7.57 4.57
CA TRP A 200 -4.34 7.13 3.95
C TRP A 200 -4.89 8.20 3.02
N ASN A 201 -5.52 7.77 1.94
CA ASN A 201 -6.16 8.68 0.99
C ASN A 201 -7.57 8.20 0.57
N PHE A 202 -8.23 7.43 1.45
CA PHE A 202 -9.63 7.00 1.33
C PHE A 202 -10.28 6.98 2.72
N ASP A 203 -11.60 7.06 2.76
CA ASP A 203 -12.37 7.01 4.01
C ASP A 203 -12.60 5.54 4.41
N SER A 204 -11.95 5.05 5.47
CA SER A 204 -12.34 3.74 6.04
C SER A 204 -13.29 3.97 7.19
N THR A 205 -14.39 3.26 7.11
CA THR A 205 -15.35 3.12 8.20
C THR A 205 -14.82 2.30 9.37
N HIS A 206 -13.64 1.65 9.25
CA HIS A 206 -13.08 0.78 10.28
C HIS A 206 -11.64 1.17 10.69
N PRO A 207 -11.41 1.56 11.95
CA PRO A 207 -10.12 2.14 12.40
C PRO A 207 -8.93 1.17 12.30
N PHE A 208 -9.19 -0.15 12.31
CA PHE A 208 -8.13 -1.18 12.25
C PHE A 208 -7.87 -1.71 10.83
N LYS A 209 -8.72 -1.40 9.83
CA LYS A 209 -8.52 -1.86 8.45
C LYS A 209 -7.58 -0.90 7.72
N THR A 210 -6.30 -1.03 8.01
CA THR A 210 -5.24 -0.18 7.46
C THR A 210 -4.88 -0.53 6.02
N GLN A 211 -4.10 0.33 5.35
CA GLN A 211 -3.50 -0.02 4.06
C GLN A 211 -2.76 -1.38 4.12
N ILE A 212 -2.03 -1.64 5.21
CA ILE A 212 -1.30 -2.91 5.40
C ILE A 212 -2.28 -4.10 5.48
N PHE A 213 -3.46 -3.92 6.07
CA PHE A 213 -4.51 -4.94 6.08
C PHE A 213 -4.94 -5.31 4.66
N TYR A 214 -5.27 -4.32 3.84
CA TYR A 214 -5.70 -4.54 2.45
C TYR A 214 -4.57 -5.11 1.58
N GLU A 215 -3.35 -4.61 1.71
CA GLU A 215 -2.18 -5.21 1.04
C GLU A 215 -1.99 -6.66 1.44
N TYR A 216 -2.14 -6.97 2.73
CA TYR A 216 -1.96 -8.33 3.23
C TYR A 216 -3.03 -9.27 2.70
N ILE A 217 -4.28 -8.84 2.50
CA ILE A 217 -5.32 -9.64 1.84
C ILE A 217 -4.84 -10.11 0.46
N LEU A 218 -4.25 -9.22 -0.33
CA LEU A 218 -3.83 -9.53 -1.70
C LEU A 218 -2.62 -10.48 -1.74
N VAL A 219 -1.72 -10.37 -0.76
CA VAL A 219 -0.56 -11.25 -0.59
C VAL A 219 -0.96 -12.61 -0.02
N ASP A 220 -1.82 -12.63 0.99
CA ASP A 220 -2.30 -13.84 1.67
C ASP A 220 -3.05 -14.75 0.71
N THR A 221 -3.96 -14.13 -0.06
CA THR A 221 -4.69 -14.79 -1.14
C THR A 221 -3.82 -15.17 -2.33
N ASP A 222 -2.55 -14.74 -2.41
CA ASP A 222 -1.66 -14.88 -3.57
C ASP A 222 -2.24 -14.26 -4.86
N SER A 223 -3.03 -13.20 -4.71
CA SER A 223 -3.64 -12.46 -5.83
C SER A 223 -2.62 -11.57 -6.53
N ILE A 224 -1.70 -10.96 -5.77
CA ILE A 224 -0.66 -10.09 -6.30
C ILE A 224 0.70 -10.48 -5.72
N LYS A 225 1.73 -10.36 -6.55
CA LYS A 225 3.13 -10.38 -6.14
C LYS A 225 3.67 -8.97 -6.24
N ILE A 226 3.93 -8.35 -5.11
CA ILE A 226 4.58 -7.05 -5.04
C ILE A 226 6.10 -7.28 -5.12
N SER A 227 6.76 -6.65 -6.10
CA SER A 227 8.21 -6.64 -6.23
C SER A 227 8.70 -5.19 -6.15
N LEU A 228 9.66 -4.92 -5.29
CA LEU A 228 10.26 -3.59 -5.19
C LEU A 228 11.33 -3.45 -6.28
N LYS A 229 11.21 -2.45 -7.15
CA LYS A 229 12.32 -2.04 -8.01
C LYS A 229 12.84 -0.70 -7.49
N THR A 230 13.98 -0.75 -6.80
CA THR A 230 14.73 0.44 -6.40
C THR A 230 15.53 0.95 -7.59
N ASP A 231 15.45 2.25 -7.88
CA ASP A 231 16.30 2.85 -8.90
C ASP A 231 17.77 2.78 -8.46
N LEU A 232 18.63 2.18 -9.30
CA LEU A 232 20.07 2.06 -9.07
C LEU A 232 20.77 3.43 -8.94
N LYS A 233 20.19 4.48 -9.52
CA LYS A 233 20.73 5.85 -9.50
C LYS A 233 20.13 6.73 -8.40
N ASN A 234 18.95 6.38 -7.89
CA ASN A 234 18.32 7.09 -6.78
C ASN A 234 17.62 6.10 -5.83
N PRO A 235 18.29 5.68 -4.75
CA PRO A 235 17.73 4.74 -3.76
C PRO A 235 16.45 5.21 -3.07
N PHE A 236 16.07 6.48 -3.22
CA PHE A 236 14.85 7.07 -2.68
C PHE A 236 13.66 7.02 -3.67
N LEU A 237 13.88 6.59 -4.91
CA LEU A 237 12.82 6.37 -5.90
C LEU A 237 12.52 4.87 -5.96
N THR A 238 11.36 4.51 -5.43
CA THR A 238 10.95 3.12 -5.28
C THR A 238 9.74 2.86 -6.17
N THR A 239 9.91 2.15 -7.28
CA THR A 239 8.76 1.74 -8.10
C THR A 239 8.16 0.47 -7.52
N HIS A 240 6.95 0.57 -6.99
CA HIS A 240 6.16 -0.58 -6.56
C HIS A 240 5.68 -1.33 -7.80
N THR A 241 6.17 -2.54 -8.03
CA THR A 241 5.74 -3.43 -9.11
C THR A 241 4.67 -4.36 -8.57
N SER A 242 3.42 -4.14 -8.94
CA SER A 242 2.31 -5.05 -8.66
C SER A 242 2.15 -6.01 -9.83
N VAL A 243 2.46 -7.28 -9.60
CA VAL A 243 2.24 -8.34 -10.59
C VAL A 243 0.97 -9.10 -10.21
N SER A 244 -0.10 -8.92 -10.97
CA SER A 244 -1.38 -9.60 -10.74
C SER A 244 -1.29 -11.05 -11.18
N LYS A 245 -1.40 -11.97 -10.22
CA LYS A 245 -1.36 -13.42 -10.44
C LYS A 245 -2.74 -14.01 -10.66
N LYS A 246 -3.73 -13.55 -9.90
CA LYS A 246 -5.13 -14.00 -10.01
C LYS A 246 -6.07 -12.97 -9.41
N ILE A 247 -7.32 -13.05 -9.86
CA ILE A 247 -8.45 -12.28 -9.34
C ILE A 247 -9.46 -13.30 -8.85
N ILE A 248 -9.89 -13.25 -7.59
CA ILE A 248 -10.79 -14.27 -7.04
C ILE A 248 -12.23 -13.87 -7.34
N THR A 249 -12.98 -14.78 -7.96
CA THR A 249 -14.42 -14.65 -8.20
C THR A 249 -15.24 -15.14 -7.00
N ILE A 250 -16.53 -14.79 -6.91
CA ILE A 250 -17.43 -15.30 -5.86
C ILE A 250 -17.47 -16.84 -5.81
N PRO A 251 -17.60 -17.58 -6.95
CA PRO A 251 -17.56 -19.03 -6.92
C PRO A 251 -16.23 -19.59 -6.41
N GLU A 252 -15.10 -19.00 -6.79
CA GLU A 252 -13.77 -19.38 -6.30
C GLU A 252 -13.54 -18.98 -4.84
N TRP A 253 -14.28 -17.98 -4.35
CA TRP A 253 -14.34 -17.66 -2.93
C TRP A 253 -14.93 -18.84 -2.16
N GLY A 254 -15.92 -19.56 -2.67
CA GLY A 254 -16.37 -20.83 -2.08
C GLY A 254 -16.99 -20.74 -0.68
N GLN A 255 -17.30 -19.54 -0.20
CA GLN A 255 -18.07 -19.24 1.02
C GLN A 255 -19.00 -18.05 0.73
N SER A 256 -19.90 -17.71 1.66
CA SER A 256 -20.69 -16.48 1.54
C SER A 256 -19.75 -15.25 1.50
N PRO A 257 -20.01 -14.23 0.64
CA PRO A 257 -19.19 -13.02 0.57
C PRO A 257 -19.05 -12.26 1.90
N HIS A 258 -20.05 -12.36 2.78
CA HIS A 258 -20.04 -11.76 4.12
C HIS A 258 -19.34 -12.62 5.17
N SER A 259 -19.06 -13.88 4.87
CA SER A 259 -18.34 -14.76 5.79
C SER A 259 -16.88 -14.33 5.90
N TYR A 260 -16.41 -14.24 7.13
CA TYR A 260 -15.04 -13.90 7.46
C TYR A 260 -14.10 -15.11 7.28
N ARG A 261 -12.91 -14.83 6.74
CA ARG A 261 -11.78 -15.73 6.66
C ARG A 261 -10.66 -15.26 7.55
N TYR A 262 -9.94 -16.20 8.14
CA TYR A 262 -8.72 -15.89 8.87
C TYR A 262 -7.56 -15.72 7.91
N PHE A 263 -6.68 -14.77 8.21
CA PHE A 263 -5.37 -14.69 7.56
C PHE A 263 -4.55 -15.95 7.85
N SER A 264 -3.66 -16.32 6.92
CA SER A 264 -2.76 -17.47 7.14
C SER A 264 -1.73 -17.25 8.26
N SER A 265 -1.48 -15.99 8.62
CA SER A 265 -0.64 -15.61 9.76
C SER A 265 -1.40 -14.69 10.71
N SER A 266 -0.93 -14.60 11.96
CA SER A 266 -1.49 -13.66 12.95
C SER A 266 -1.45 -12.22 12.43
N PHE A 267 -2.61 -11.58 12.39
CA PHE A 267 -2.80 -10.19 11.98
C PHE A 267 -3.93 -9.58 12.79
N ASP A 268 -3.97 -8.24 12.90
CA ASP A 268 -5.05 -7.52 13.58
C ASP A 268 -5.62 -6.44 12.63
N PRO A 269 -6.89 -6.52 12.21
CA PRO A 269 -7.88 -7.54 12.58
C PRO A 269 -7.57 -8.92 11.95
N PRO A 270 -7.86 -10.04 12.65
CA PRO A 270 -7.44 -11.38 12.22
C PRO A 270 -8.20 -11.92 11.01
N THR A 271 -9.24 -11.22 10.58
CA THR A 271 -10.16 -11.70 9.57
C THR A 271 -10.53 -10.66 8.52
N TYR A 272 -10.83 -11.15 7.32
CA TYR A 272 -11.32 -10.36 6.18
C TYR A 272 -12.43 -11.12 5.45
N ASN A 273 -13.30 -10.42 4.73
CA ASN A 273 -14.35 -11.03 3.90
C ASN A 273 -14.12 -10.74 2.41
N TYR A 274 -15.06 -11.11 1.54
CA TYR A 274 -14.90 -10.92 0.10
C TYR A 274 -14.98 -9.45 -0.32
N PHE A 275 -15.76 -8.63 0.39
CA PHE A 275 -15.81 -7.19 0.14
C PHE A 275 -14.51 -6.50 0.53
N ASP A 276 -13.88 -6.93 1.64
CA ASP A 276 -12.54 -6.48 1.99
C ASP A 276 -11.51 -6.83 0.90
N TYR A 277 -11.66 -7.99 0.26
CA TYR A 277 -10.83 -8.39 -0.88
C TYR A 277 -11.09 -7.53 -2.13
N MET A 278 -12.36 -7.22 -2.43
CA MET A 278 -12.72 -6.32 -3.51
C MET A 278 -12.06 -4.96 -3.26
N ASP A 279 -12.31 -4.34 -2.10
CA ASP A 279 -11.76 -3.04 -1.72
C ASP A 279 -10.23 -3.04 -1.76
N ALA A 280 -9.57 -4.13 -1.34
CA ALA A 280 -8.11 -4.23 -1.41
C ALA A 280 -7.55 -4.01 -2.82
N ALA A 281 -8.28 -4.39 -3.87
CA ALA A 281 -7.88 -4.16 -5.24
C ALA A 281 -7.94 -2.68 -5.64
N PHE A 282 -8.79 -1.88 -5.00
CA PHE A 282 -8.95 -0.43 -5.22
C PHE A 282 -7.89 0.40 -4.47
N LEU A 283 -7.22 -0.17 -3.45
CA LEU A 283 -6.52 0.60 -2.42
C LEU A 283 -4.98 0.55 -2.48
N PHE A 284 -4.40 0.72 -3.66
CA PHE A 284 -2.94 0.76 -3.82
C PHE A 284 -2.36 2.17 -3.65
N GLN A 285 -1.72 2.44 -2.51
CA GLN A 285 -1.09 3.74 -2.21
C GLN A 285 0.34 3.57 -1.70
N ASN A 286 1.22 4.53 -1.98
CA ASN A 286 2.51 4.60 -1.29
C ASN A 286 2.41 5.62 -0.16
N ILE A 287 2.97 5.29 0.99
CA ILE A 287 2.98 6.13 2.21
C ILE A 287 3.63 7.50 1.96
N GLU A 288 4.50 7.62 0.95
CA GLU A 288 5.20 8.86 0.64
C GLU A 288 4.47 9.82 -0.32
N ASN A 289 3.24 9.49 -0.77
CA ASN A 289 2.45 10.25 -1.77
C ASN A 289 3.26 10.65 -3.02
N LYS A 290 4.30 9.87 -3.29
CA LYS A 290 5.14 9.90 -4.47
C LYS A 290 5.21 8.46 -4.90
N HIS A 291 4.77 8.17 -6.12
CA HIS A 291 5.20 7.07 -7.00
C HIS A 291 4.05 6.58 -7.88
N SER A 292 4.44 6.19 -9.08
CA SER A 292 3.61 5.48 -10.03
C SER A 292 3.72 3.97 -9.77
N TRP A 293 2.60 3.26 -9.87
CA TRP A 293 2.50 1.82 -9.78
C TRP A 293 2.82 1.18 -11.12
N PHE A 294 3.67 0.16 -11.13
CA PHE A 294 3.83 -0.69 -12.29
C PHE A 294 2.89 -1.88 -12.18
N PHE A 295 2.04 -2.09 -13.18
CA PHE A 295 1.12 -3.21 -13.26
C PHE A 295 1.49 -4.13 -14.42
N CYS A 296 1.41 -5.44 -14.18
CA CYS A 296 1.39 -6.45 -15.23
C CYS A 296 0.68 -7.74 -14.77
N PHE A 297 0.27 -8.57 -15.74
CA PHE A 297 -0.27 -9.90 -15.45
C PHE A 297 0.85 -10.94 -15.40
N ASP A 298 0.86 -11.77 -14.35
CA ASP A 298 1.85 -12.84 -14.19
C ASP A 298 1.77 -13.86 -15.33
N LYS A 299 2.87 -14.56 -15.61
CA LYS A 299 2.92 -15.68 -16.56
C LYS A 299 1.90 -16.78 -16.24
N THR A 300 1.56 -16.97 -14.97
CA THR A 300 0.57 -17.96 -14.53
C THR A 300 -0.87 -17.48 -14.61
N PHE A 301 -1.15 -16.22 -14.96
CA PHE A 301 -2.52 -15.73 -15.07
C PHE A 301 -3.27 -16.49 -16.17
N ASN A 302 -4.48 -16.96 -15.87
CA ASN A 302 -5.28 -17.73 -16.82
C ASN A 302 -5.94 -16.79 -17.84
N ASN A 303 -5.57 -16.90 -19.12
CA ASN A 303 -6.12 -16.08 -20.20
C ASN A 303 -7.61 -16.30 -20.45
N ASN A 304 -8.13 -17.48 -20.11
CA ASN A 304 -9.54 -17.85 -20.32
C ASN A 304 -10.39 -17.62 -19.07
N LYS A 305 -9.84 -16.93 -18.06
CA LYS A 305 -10.53 -16.69 -16.81
C LYS A 305 -11.68 -15.72 -17.00
N ILE A 306 -12.84 -16.08 -16.49
CA ILE A 306 -13.99 -15.17 -16.37
C ILE A 306 -13.63 -14.11 -15.33
N LEU A 307 -13.57 -12.85 -15.76
CA LEU A 307 -13.32 -11.72 -14.87
C LEU A 307 -14.60 -11.35 -14.13
N PRO A 308 -14.54 -11.08 -12.82
CA PRO A 308 -15.69 -10.59 -12.09
C PRO A 308 -16.00 -9.14 -12.52
N TYR A 309 -17.29 -8.77 -12.55
CA TYR A 309 -17.70 -7.43 -13.01
C TYR A 309 -17.11 -6.29 -12.19
N TRP A 310 -16.91 -6.46 -10.89
CA TRP A 310 -16.25 -5.44 -10.07
C TRP A 310 -14.81 -5.17 -10.55
N PHE A 311 -14.11 -6.15 -11.12
CA PHE A 311 -12.77 -5.95 -11.66
C PHE A 311 -12.81 -5.27 -13.03
N ILE A 312 -13.83 -5.57 -13.84
CA ILE A 312 -14.05 -4.84 -15.09
C ILE A 312 -14.37 -3.38 -14.79
N ASP A 313 -15.22 -3.13 -13.80
CA ASP A 313 -15.55 -1.79 -13.32
C ASP A 313 -14.27 -1.09 -12.82
N TRP A 314 -13.48 -1.74 -11.95
CA TRP A 314 -12.15 -1.27 -11.56
C TRP A 314 -11.28 -0.91 -12.78
N TRP A 315 -11.23 -1.74 -13.81
CA TRP A 315 -10.44 -1.45 -15.01
C TRP A 315 -10.94 -0.20 -15.74
N LEU A 316 -12.25 0.04 -15.80
CA LEU A 316 -12.79 1.23 -16.45
C LEU A 316 -12.35 2.53 -15.75
N PHE A 317 -12.18 2.50 -14.42
CA PHE A 317 -11.71 3.65 -13.64
C PHE A 317 -10.19 3.80 -13.63
N TYR A 318 -9.44 2.71 -13.44
CA TYR A 318 -8.01 2.74 -13.12
C TYR A 318 -7.10 2.10 -14.20
N GLY A 319 -7.71 1.36 -15.13
CA GLY A 319 -7.00 0.62 -16.18
C GLY A 319 -6.55 1.51 -17.34
N PRO A 320 -5.65 0.99 -18.19
CA PRO A 320 -5.15 1.69 -19.37
C PRO A 320 -6.21 1.76 -20.49
N HIS A 321 -6.26 2.91 -21.16
CA HIS A 321 -7.02 3.13 -22.39
C HIS A 321 -6.16 2.81 -23.63
N ASP A 322 -6.77 2.46 -24.77
CA ASP A 322 -6.05 2.27 -26.04
C ASP A 322 -5.16 3.45 -26.44
N ALA A 323 -5.48 4.68 -26.01
CA ALA A 323 -4.72 5.89 -26.26
C ALA A 323 -3.27 5.85 -25.72
N ILE A 324 -2.98 5.00 -24.72
CA ILE A 324 -1.60 4.83 -24.25
C ILE A 324 -0.76 3.95 -25.18
N LEU A 325 -1.38 3.15 -26.05
CA LEU A 325 -0.71 2.15 -26.86
C LEU A 325 0.06 2.80 -28.02
N PRO A 326 1.31 2.36 -28.31
CA PRO A 326 1.98 2.71 -29.56
C PRO A 326 1.23 2.16 -30.77
N ASN A 327 1.31 2.83 -31.92
CA ASN A 327 0.60 2.45 -33.15
C ASN A 327 0.72 0.96 -33.51
N SER A 328 1.92 0.37 -33.42
CA SER A 328 2.13 -1.05 -33.74
C SER A 328 1.37 -2.00 -32.81
N ILE A 329 1.14 -1.59 -31.56
CA ILE A 329 0.35 -2.36 -30.58
C ILE A 329 -1.14 -2.08 -30.78
N THR A 330 -1.52 -0.86 -31.17
CA THR A 330 -2.89 -0.53 -31.56
C THR A 330 -3.34 -1.37 -32.76
N ASP A 331 -2.50 -1.54 -33.78
CA ASP A 331 -2.78 -2.41 -34.92
C ASP A 331 -2.97 -3.87 -34.50
N ALA A 332 -2.15 -4.34 -33.54
CA ALA A 332 -2.30 -5.66 -32.95
C ALA A 332 -3.60 -5.80 -32.14
N LEU A 333 -4.02 -4.75 -31.41
CA LEU A 333 -5.30 -4.72 -30.69
C LEU A 333 -6.48 -4.80 -31.66
N VAL A 334 -6.45 -4.06 -32.78
CA VAL A 334 -7.49 -4.11 -33.81
C VAL A 334 -7.56 -5.51 -34.43
N THR A 335 -6.41 -6.08 -34.77
CA THR A 335 -6.34 -7.45 -35.31
C THR A 335 -6.88 -8.45 -34.31
N PHE A 336 -6.46 -8.38 -33.04
CA PHE A 336 -6.98 -9.22 -31.97
C PHE A 336 -8.49 -9.08 -31.80
N SER A 337 -9.01 -7.86 -31.77
CA SER A 337 -10.45 -7.59 -31.61
C SER A 337 -11.32 -8.18 -32.73
N ASN A 338 -10.76 -8.40 -33.91
CA ASN A 338 -11.48 -9.02 -35.03
C ASN A 338 -11.52 -10.55 -34.95
N HIS A 339 -10.62 -11.16 -34.16
CA HIS A 339 -10.49 -12.62 -34.04
C HIS A 339 -11.04 -13.18 -32.72
N ILE A 340 -11.46 -12.33 -31.79
CA ILE A 340 -12.10 -12.77 -30.54
C ILE A 340 -13.62 -12.59 -30.60
N GLU A 341 -14.33 -13.44 -29.84
CA GLU A 341 -15.74 -13.23 -29.57
C GLU A 341 -15.92 -11.98 -28.70
N LYS A 342 -16.77 -11.05 -29.15
CA LYS A 342 -17.02 -9.80 -28.42
C LYS A 342 -17.95 -10.05 -27.26
N ASN A 343 -17.51 -9.70 -26.06
CA ASN A 343 -18.36 -9.63 -24.88
C ASN A 343 -18.76 -8.16 -24.66
N PRO A 344 -20.06 -7.79 -24.76
CA PRO A 344 -20.49 -6.41 -24.59
C PRO A 344 -20.20 -5.84 -23.19
N LEU A 345 -20.04 -6.72 -22.19
CA LEU A 345 -19.80 -6.34 -20.80
C LEU A 345 -18.32 -6.33 -20.41
N CYS A 346 -17.40 -6.73 -21.31
CA CYS A 346 -15.97 -6.74 -21.04
C CYS A 346 -15.21 -6.07 -22.18
N PRO A 347 -14.63 -4.88 -21.98
CA PRO A 347 -13.83 -4.22 -23.00
C PRO A 347 -12.71 -5.12 -23.54
N THR A 348 -12.60 -5.24 -24.86
CA THR A 348 -11.60 -6.10 -25.54
C THR A 348 -10.17 -5.79 -25.11
N ILE A 349 -9.89 -4.52 -24.76
CA ILE A 349 -8.58 -4.08 -24.30
C ILE A 349 -8.13 -4.82 -23.04
N ILE A 350 -9.03 -5.18 -22.12
CA ILE A 350 -8.69 -5.93 -20.90
C ILE A 350 -8.16 -7.31 -21.30
N THR A 351 -8.92 -8.01 -22.12
CA THR A 351 -8.57 -9.33 -22.64
C THR A 351 -7.27 -9.29 -23.43
N PHE A 352 -7.05 -8.25 -24.23
CA PHE A 352 -5.81 -8.04 -24.96
C PHE A 352 -4.61 -7.85 -24.03
N PHE A 353 -4.72 -7.00 -23.01
CA PHE A 353 -3.66 -6.79 -22.01
C PHE A 353 -3.32 -8.07 -21.25
N ILE A 354 -4.34 -8.86 -20.87
CA ILE A 354 -4.15 -10.16 -20.23
C ILE A 354 -3.49 -11.15 -21.19
N HIS A 355 -3.97 -11.25 -22.42
CA HIS A 355 -3.48 -12.22 -23.40
C HIS A 355 -2.03 -11.94 -23.80
N CYS A 356 -1.72 -10.68 -24.08
CA CYS A 356 -0.38 -10.24 -24.50
C CYS A 356 0.56 -9.96 -23.32
N ARG A 357 0.08 -10.05 -22.07
CA ARG A 357 0.84 -9.78 -20.83
C ARG A 357 1.47 -8.39 -20.84
N LEU A 358 0.67 -7.43 -21.28
CA LEU A 358 1.11 -6.04 -21.36
C LEU A 358 1.19 -5.45 -19.95
N SER A 359 2.17 -4.59 -19.79
CA SER A 359 2.48 -3.86 -18.58
C SER A 359 2.22 -2.38 -18.80
N TRP A 360 1.78 -1.70 -17.74
CA TRP A 360 1.56 -0.27 -17.76
C TRP A 360 1.95 0.33 -16.41
N ILE A 361 2.10 1.65 -16.42
CA ILE A 361 2.26 2.44 -15.22
C ILE A 361 0.94 3.13 -14.93
N MET A 362 0.51 3.11 -13.67
CA MET A 362 -0.64 3.84 -13.15
C MET A 362 -0.17 4.84 -12.09
N TYR A 363 -0.71 6.04 -12.11
CA TYR A 363 -0.47 7.08 -11.12
C TYR A 363 -1.81 7.76 -10.83
N TRP A 364 -1.95 8.39 -9.68
CA TRP A 364 -3.13 9.18 -9.37
C TRP A 364 -2.73 10.43 -8.60
N ASP A 365 -3.55 11.46 -8.71
CA ASP A 365 -3.34 12.74 -8.04
C ASP A 365 -4.68 13.37 -7.65
N TYR A 366 -4.61 14.46 -6.89
CA TYR A 366 -5.79 15.19 -6.42
C TYR A 366 -6.13 16.37 -7.30
N SER A 367 -7.42 16.58 -7.51
CA SER A 367 -7.94 17.78 -8.14
C SER A 367 -9.06 18.38 -7.30
N ILE A 368 -9.22 19.71 -7.41
CA ILE A 368 -10.36 20.42 -6.83
C ILE A 368 -11.28 20.78 -8.00
N CYS A 369 -12.52 20.31 -7.93
CA CYS A 369 -13.56 20.80 -8.82
C CYS A 369 -13.96 22.22 -8.37
N GLN A 370 -13.90 23.17 -9.30
CA GLN A 370 -14.27 24.55 -9.01
C GLN A 370 -15.77 24.65 -8.73
N PRO A 371 -16.19 25.48 -7.77
CA PRO A 371 -17.59 25.64 -7.45
C PRO A 371 -18.35 26.21 -8.65
N THR A 372 -19.49 25.61 -8.96
CA THR A 372 -20.45 26.15 -9.93
C THR A 372 -21.77 26.44 -9.19
N PRO A 373 -22.71 27.20 -9.76
CA PRO A 373 -23.98 27.53 -9.09
C PRO A 373 -24.75 26.31 -8.55
N ASN A 374 -24.54 25.13 -9.14
CA ASN A 374 -25.22 23.89 -8.78
C ASN A 374 -24.31 22.86 -8.09
N HIS A 375 -23.02 23.14 -7.93
CA HIS A 375 -22.05 22.18 -7.39
C HIS A 375 -21.10 22.85 -6.39
N LEU A 376 -21.07 22.30 -5.17
CA LEU A 376 -20.14 22.70 -4.12
C LEU A 376 -18.69 22.36 -4.50
N PRO A 377 -17.69 23.10 -4.00
CA PRO A 377 -16.30 22.73 -4.21
C PRO A 377 -16.04 21.35 -3.59
N ALA A 378 -15.40 20.48 -4.35
CA ALA A 378 -15.19 19.09 -3.94
C ALA A 378 -13.80 18.62 -4.36
N LEU A 379 -13.23 17.77 -3.51
CA LEU A 379 -11.97 17.09 -3.74
C LEU A 379 -12.24 15.81 -4.52
N TYR A 380 -11.50 15.62 -5.60
CA TYR A 380 -11.52 14.42 -6.41
C TYR A 380 -10.11 13.83 -6.47
N ASN A 381 -10.03 12.52 -6.72
CA ASN A 381 -8.83 11.94 -7.29
C ASN A 381 -9.01 11.78 -8.80
N PHE A 382 -7.90 11.75 -9.54
CA PHE A 382 -7.91 11.38 -10.95
C PHE A 382 -6.72 10.48 -11.24
N PHE A 383 -6.91 9.59 -12.21
CA PHE A 383 -5.94 8.55 -12.54
C PHE A 383 -5.28 8.86 -13.86
N LEU A 384 -4.00 8.55 -13.94
CA LEU A 384 -3.26 8.60 -15.18
C LEU A 384 -2.54 7.29 -15.42
N THR A 385 -2.59 6.84 -16.67
CA THR A 385 -1.89 5.65 -17.12
C THR A 385 -0.83 5.98 -18.15
N LYS A 386 0.21 5.15 -18.21
CA LYS A 386 1.30 5.30 -19.15
C LYS A 386 1.73 3.93 -19.65
N TRP A 387 1.97 3.84 -20.94
CA TRP A 387 2.53 2.65 -21.55
C TRP A 387 3.94 2.34 -21.04
N TRP A 388 4.17 1.07 -20.73
CA TRP A 388 5.48 0.57 -20.40
C TRP A 388 6.06 -0.22 -21.58
N ASN A 389 7.22 0.19 -22.08
CA ASN A 389 7.87 -0.39 -23.26
C ASN A 389 9.20 -1.10 -22.97
N ASN A 390 9.65 -1.19 -21.71
CA ASN A 390 10.90 -1.85 -21.35
C ASN A 390 10.64 -3.31 -20.93
N TYR A 391 10.56 -4.21 -21.91
CA TYR A 391 10.37 -5.66 -21.71
C TYR A 391 11.68 -6.44 -21.82
#